data_AF-A0A962C7Y6-F1
#
_entry.id   AF-A0A962C7Y6-F1
#
_cell.length_a   1.000
_cell.length_b   1.000
_cell.length_c   1.000
_cell.angle_alpha   90.00
_cell.angle_beta   90.00
_cell.angle_gamma   90.00
#
_symmetry.space_group_name_H-M   'P 1'
#
loop_
_entity.id
_entity.type
_entity.pdbx_description
1 polymer ?
#
loop_
_entity_poly.entity_id
_entity_poly.type
_entity_poly.pdbx_seq_one_letter_code
_entity_poly.pdbx_strand_id
1 'polypeptide(L)'
;MKTRVLKPLAISMGIAIALAACNKQPAETAADTAAAPAAPAAAVAEAPHVAFDVNDIDANINACADFNGFVNGKWIAANPVPADKTRWTTFDLLREASLQTQH
;
A
#
# COMPACT_ATOMS: atom_id res chain seq x y z
N MET A 1 40.41 -16.89 41.13
CA MET A 1 40.44 -17.20 39.68
C MET A 1 39.25 -16.54 38.97
N LYS A 2 39.56 -15.56 38.10
CA LYS A 2 38.91 -15.16 36.83
C LYS A 2 37.37 -15.25 36.68
N THR A 3 36.65 -14.18 37.04
CA THR A 3 35.26 -13.90 36.60
C THR A 3 35.14 -13.31 35.18
N ARG A 4 36.24 -13.26 34.42
CA ARG A 4 36.28 -12.62 33.07
C ARG A 4 35.70 -13.48 31.94
N VAL A 5 35.36 -14.75 32.19
CA VAL A 5 34.90 -15.70 31.14
C VAL A 5 33.37 -15.88 31.13
N LEU A 6 32.65 -15.38 32.14
CA LEU A 6 31.17 -15.47 32.19
C LEU A 6 30.46 -14.41 31.33
N LYS A 7 31.07 -13.24 31.13
CA LYS A 7 30.49 -12.13 30.35
C LYS A 7 30.38 -12.36 28.83
N PRO A 8 31.33 -12.99 28.12
CA PRO A 8 31.18 -13.23 26.68
C PRO A 8 30.13 -14.33 26.36
N LEU A 9 29.79 -15.17 27.33
CA LEU A 9 28.86 -16.29 27.15
C LEU A 9 27.38 -15.85 27.20
N ALA A 10 27.08 -14.76 27.91
CA ALA A 10 25.75 -14.15 27.90
C ALA A 10 25.43 -13.41 26.59
N ILE A 11 26.46 -12.91 25.89
CA ILE A 11 26.30 -12.16 24.64
C ILE A 11 26.03 -13.12 23.46
N SER A 12 26.68 -14.28 23.42
CA SER A 12 26.43 -15.30 22.39
C SER A 12 25.04 -15.94 22.49
N MET A 13 24.50 -16.10 23.71
CA MET A 13 23.16 -16.65 23.92
C MET A 13 22.04 -15.70 23.44
N GLY A 14 22.21 -14.38 23.57
CA GLY A 14 21.23 -13.39 23.12
C GLY A 14 21.10 -13.28 21.59
N ILE A 15 22.22 -13.42 20.87
CA ILE A 15 22.24 -13.34 19.39
C ILE A 15 21.51 -14.54 18.75
N ALA A 16 21.61 -15.73 19.34
CA ALA A 16 20.90 -16.91 18.87
C ALA A 16 19.37 -16.81 19.03
N ILE A 17 18.90 -16.13 20.09
CA ILE A 17 17.47 -15.92 20.34
C ILE A 17 16.89 -14.89 19.36
N ALA A 18 17.64 -13.85 19.01
CA ALA A 18 17.21 -12.84 18.04
C ALA A 18 17.10 -13.40 16.60
N LEU A 19 18.00 -14.30 16.18
CA LEU A 19 17.95 -14.89 14.84
C LEU A 19 16.77 -15.88 14.66
N ALA A 20 16.36 -16.58 15.72
CA ALA A 20 15.22 -17.50 15.67
C ALA A 20 13.85 -16.80 15.59
N ALA A 21 13.77 -15.50 15.91
CA ALA A 21 12.54 -14.71 15.84
C ALA A 21 12.22 -14.20 14.43
N CYS A 22 13.20 -14.12 13.53
CA CYS A 22 12.97 -13.67 12.15
C CYS A 22 12.47 -14.77 11.20
N ASN A 23 12.47 -16.04 11.61
CA ASN A 23 12.14 -17.15 10.69
C ASN A 23 11.23 -18.24 11.29
N LYS A 24 10.41 -17.91 12.31
CA LYS A 24 9.38 -18.82 12.80
C LYS A 24 8.21 -18.90 11.80
N GLN A 25 8.34 -19.80 10.84
CA GLN A 25 7.22 -20.62 10.41
C GLN A 25 6.80 -21.46 11.64
N PRO A 26 5.53 -21.41 12.09
CA PRO A 26 5.09 -22.21 13.21
C PRO A 26 5.22 -23.70 12.87
N ALA A 27 5.98 -24.44 13.67
CA ALA A 27 5.91 -25.89 13.67
C ALA A 27 4.56 -26.30 14.27
N GLU A 28 3.76 -27.03 13.48
CA GLU A 28 2.52 -27.67 13.90
C GLU A 28 2.73 -28.45 15.19
N THR A 29 2.21 -27.89 16.28
CA THR A 29 1.71 -28.70 17.39
C THR A 29 0.24 -28.88 17.09
N ALA A 30 -0.18 -30.12 16.83
CA ALA A 30 -1.58 -30.49 16.67
C ALA A 30 -2.35 -30.18 17.97
N ALA A 31 -2.83 -28.95 18.06
CA ALA A 31 -3.88 -28.53 18.97
C ALA A 31 -5.07 -28.20 18.08
N ASP A 32 -6.16 -28.93 18.31
CA ASP A 32 -7.47 -28.74 17.69
C ASP A 32 -7.88 -27.27 17.83
N THR A 33 -7.53 -26.49 16.81
CA THR A 33 -7.87 -25.08 16.74
C THR A 33 -9.21 -25.06 16.05
N ALA A 34 -10.27 -24.95 16.85
CA ALA A 34 -11.58 -24.55 16.34
C ALA A 34 -11.37 -23.39 15.37
N ALA A 35 -11.75 -23.61 14.10
CA ALA A 35 -11.55 -22.65 13.04
C ALA A 35 -12.11 -21.30 13.49
N ALA A 36 -11.22 -20.32 13.70
CA ALA A 36 -11.63 -18.95 13.86
C ALA A 36 -12.50 -18.59 12.64
N PRO A 37 -13.65 -17.91 12.82
CA PRO A 37 -14.45 -17.48 11.69
C PRO A 37 -13.54 -16.69 10.77
N ALA A 38 -13.42 -17.12 9.51
CA ALA A 38 -12.78 -16.31 8.49
C ALA A 38 -13.50 -14.96 8.49
N ALA A 39 -12.77 -13.89 8.81
CA ALA A 39 -13.31 -12.55 8.64
C ALA A 39 -13.82 -12.45 7.19
N PRO A 40 -15.05 -11.96 6.96
CA PRO A 40 -15.54 -11.80 5.61
C PRO A 40 -14.50 -10.97 4.85
N ALA A 41 -14.00 -11.51 3.75
CA ALA A 41 -13.17 -10.74 2.84
C ALA A 41 -14.01 -9.53 2.44
N ALA A 42 -13.57 -8.32 2.84
CA ALA A 42 -14.18 -7.11 2.37
C ALA A 42 -14.23 -7.20 0.85
N ALA A 43 -15.43 -7.08 0.28
CA ALA A 43 -15.58 -7.03 -1.16
C ALA A 43 -14.74 -5.83 -1.62
N VAL A 44 -13.65 -6.12 -2.33
CA VAL A 44 -12.84 -5.06 -2.94
C VAL A 44 -13.74 -4.40 -3.95
N ALA A 45 -14.20 -3.17 -3.66
CA ALA A 45 -14.84 -2.35 -4.66
C ALA A 45 -13.89 -2.32 -5.86
N GLU A 46 -14.37 -2.73 -7.03
CA GLU A 46 -13.57 -2.74 -8.24
C GLU A 46 -13.09 -1.30 -8.47
N ALA A 47 -11.82 -1.04 -8.15
CA ALA A 47 -11.23 0.25 -8.43
C ALA A 47 -11.39 0.46 -9.94
N PRO A 48 -11.89 1.64 -10.37
CA PRO A 48 -12.10 1.88 -11.79
C PRO A 48 -10.82 1.52 -12.54
N HIS A 49 -10.97 0.73 -13.60
CA HIS A 49 -9.86 0.23 -14.39
C HIS A 49 -8.99 1.40 -14.87
N VAL A 50 -7.84 1.62 -14.21
CA VAL A 50 -6.94 2.74 -14.50
C VAL A 50 -6.04 2.35 -15.67
N ALA A 51 -6.61 2.22 -16.86
CA ALA A 51 -5.83 2.17 -18.08
C ALA A 51 -5.80 3.56 -18.71
N PHE A 52 -4.63 3.91 -19.24
CA PHE A 52 -4.49 5.08 -20.07
C PHE A 52 -5.27 4.87 -21.37
N ASP A 53 -6.28 5.70 -21.62
CA ASP A 53 -6.95 5.77 -22.92
C ASP A 53 -6.25 6.84 -23.77
N VAL A 54 -5.80 6.45 -24.97
CA VAL A 54 -5.19 7.38 -25.93
C VAL A 54 -6.15 8.50 -26.35
N ASN A 55 -7.46 8.28 -26.21
CA ASN A 55 -8.47 9.30 -26.49
C ASN A 55 -8.53 10.41 -25.42
N ASP A 56 -7.88 10.24 -24.26
CA ASP A 56 -7.78 11.26 -23.21
C ASP A 56 -6.73 12.33 -23.52
N ILE A 57 -5.87 12.12 -24.51
CA ILE A 57 -4.91 13.11 -24.98
C ILE A 57 -5.64 14.24 -25.73
N ASP A 58 -5.29 15.50 -25.44
CA ASP A 58 -5.69 16.64 -26.26
C ASP A 58 -4.67 16.91 -27.37
N ALA A 59 -4.89 16.28 -28.53
CA ALA A 59 -4.01 16.40 -29.69
C ALA A 59 -3.99 17.81 -30.33
N ASN A 60 -4.84 18.74 -29.87
CA ASN A 60 -4.79 20.13 -30.32
C ASN A 60 -3.68 20.94 -29.63
N ILE A 61 -3.11 20.42 -28.54
CA ILE A 61 -2.03 21.05 -27.79
C ILE A 61 -0.69 20.52 -28.28
N ASN A 62 0.26 21.41 -28.59
CA ASN A 62 1.61 20.98 -28.93
C ASN A 62 2.32 20.45 -27.67
N ALA A 63 2.60 19.15 -27.64
CA ALA A 63 3.24 18.45 -26.53
C ALA A 63 4.61 19.04 -26.12
N CYS A 64 5.38 19.60 -27.07
CA CYS A 64 6.67 20.23 -26.79
C CYS A 64 6.53 21.62 -26.14
N ALA A 65 5.39 22.26 -26.32
CA ALA A 65 5.10 23.59 -25.75
C ALA A 65 4.39 23.48 -24.39
N ASP A 66 3.44 22.54 -24.27
CA ASP A 66 2.73 22.25 -23.03
C ASP A 66 2.38 20.76 -22.95
N PHE A 67 3.30 19.98 -22.41
CA PHE A 67 3.10 18.54 -22.24
C PHE A 67 1.98 18.23 -21.23
N ASN A 68 1.79 19.09 -20.22
CA ASN A 68 0.75 18.87 -19.23
C ASN A 68 -0.64 19.08 -19.82
N GLY A 69 -0.84 20.15 -20.60
CA GLY A 69 -2.08 20.37 -21.34
C GLY A 69 -2.36 19.24 -22.32
N PHE A 70 -1.34 18.80 -23.07
CA PHE A 70 -1.47 17.71 -24.03
C PHE A 70 -1.95 16.40 -23.40
N VAL A 71 -1.37 15.99 -22.26
CA VAL A 71 -1.72 14.72 -21.61
C VAL A 71 -2.94 14.84 -20.70
N ASN A 72 -3.07 15.93 -19.94
CA ASN A 72 -4.03 16.03 -18.83
C ASN A 72 -5.16 17.03 -19.08
N GLY A 73 -5.13 17.79 -20.17
CA GLY A 73 -6.06 18.91 -20.41
C GLY A 73 -7.53 18.50 -20.36
N LYS A 74 -7.90 17.40 -21.02
CA LYS A 74 -9.26 16.84 -20.98
C LYS A 74 -9.68 16.43 -19.58
N TRP A 75 -8.79 15.77 -18.83
CA TRP A 75 -9.07 15.36 -17.46
C TRP A 75 -9.32 16.56 -16.54
N ILE A 76 -8.46 17.57 -16.62
CA ILE A 76 -8.59 18.80 -15.81
C ILE A 76 -9.92 19.51 -16.11
N ALA A 77 -10.33 19.58 -17.38
CA ALA A 77 -11.60 20.19 -17.77
C ALA A 77 -12.82 19.41 -17.24
N ALA A 78 -12.76 18.07 -17.24
CA ALA A 78 -13.85 17.21 -16.76
C ALA A 78 -13.91 17.07 -15.23
N ASN A 79 -12.83 17.37 -14.51
CA ASN A 79 -12.70 17.13 -13.08
C ASN A 79 -12.35 18.43 -12.31
N PRO A 80 -13.28 19.40 -12.20
CA PRO A 80 -13.04 20.61 -11.44
C PRO A 80 -12.84 20.28 -9.95
N VAL A 81 -12.04 21.09 -9.25
CA VAL A 81 -11.82 20.93 -7.81
C VAL A 81 -13.15 21.11 -7.07
N PRO A 82 -13.63 20.10 -6.31
CA PRO A 82 -14.84 20.24 -5.51
C PRO A 82 -14.71 21.39 -4.48
N ALA A 83 -15.83 22.03 -4.14
CA ALA A 83 -15.83 23.23 -3.29
C ALA A 83 -15.26 23.00 -1.88
N ASP A 84 -15.24 21.76 -1.40
CA ASP A 84 -14.71 21.35 -0.09
C ASP A 84 -13.26 20.85 -0.14
N LYS A 85 -12.59 20.94 -1.30
CA LYS A 85 -11.21 20.48 -1.50
C LYS A 85 -10.33 21.62 -1.96
N THR A 86 -9.04 21.56 -1.61
CA THR A 86 -8.02 22.51 -2.09
C THR A 86 -7.31 22.02 -3.35
N ARG A 87 -7.47 20.74 -3.70
CA ARG A 87 -6.94 20.10 -4.89
C ARG A 87 -7.79 18.91 -5.28
N TRP A 88 -7.72 18.52 -6.54
CA TRP A 88 -8.39 17.31 -7.04
C TRP A 88 -7.54 16.66 -8.12
N THR A 89 -7.18 15.40 -7.90
CA THR A 89 -6.28 14.61 -8.74
C THR A 89 -6.70 13.14 -8.70
N THR A 90 -6.14 12.30 -9.57
CA THR A 90 -6.35 10.84 -9.50
C THR A 90 -5.98 10.23 -8.14
N PHE A 91 -5.00 10.77 -7.43
CA PHE A 91 -4.68 10.30 -6.08
C PHE A 91 -5.75 10.62 -5.05
N ASP A 92 -6.48 11.72 -5.25
CA ASP A 92 -7.62 12.06 -4.38
C ASP A 92 -8.77 11.06 -4.61
N LEU A 93 -9.02 10.66 -5.86
CA LEU A 93 -9.98 9.59 -6.20
C LEU A 93 -9.59 8.26 -5.54
N LEU A 94 -8.32 7.85 -5.64
CA LEU A 94 -7.83 6.62 -5.01
C LEU A 94 -7.96 6.66 -3.48
N ARG A 95 -7.68 7.82 -2.87
CA ARG A 95 -7.85 8.01 -1.43
C ARG A 95 -9.31 7.87 -1.01
N GLU A 96 -10.24 8.46 -1.75
CA GLU A 96 -11.67 8.34 -1.44
C GLU A 96 -12.17 6.91 -1.60
N ALA A 97 -11.78 6.21 -2.68
CA ALA A 97 -12.09 4.80 -2.87
C ALA A 97 -11.51 3.92 -1.73
N SER A 98 -10.29 4.22 -1.29
CA SER A 98 -9.65 3.52 -0.16
C SER A 98 -10.41 3.74 1.14
N LEU A 99 -10.86 4.96 1.44
CA LEU A 99 -11.67 5.26 2.63
C LEU A 99 -13.03 4.56 2.54
N GLN A 100 -13.67 4.56 1.37
CA GLN A 100 -14.95 3.88 1.16
C GLN A 100 -14.84 2.35 1.37
N THR A 101 -13.70 1.74 1.05
CA THR A 101 -13.48 0.30 1.24
C THR A 101 -13.25 -0.10 2.70
N GLN A 102 -12.80 0.85 3.55
CA GLN A 102 -12.50 0.59 4.96
C GLN A 102 -13.74 0.64 5.88
N HIS A 103 -14.88 1.12 5.37
CA HIS A 103 -16.13 1.29 6.10
C HIS A 103 -17.21 0.35 5.59
#